data_AF-A0A661DB58-F1
#
_entry.id   AF-A0A661DB58-F1
#
_cell.length_a   1.000
_cell.length_b   1.000
_cell.length_c   1.000
_cell.angle_alpha   90.00
_cell.angle_beta   90.00
_cell.angle_gamma   90.00
#
_symmetry.space_group_name_H-M   'P 1'
#
loop_
_entity.id
_entity.type
_entity.pdbx_description
1 polymer ?
#
loop_
_entity_poly.entity_id
_entity_poly.type
_entity_poly.pdbx_seq_one_letter_code
_entity_poly.pdbx_strand_id
1 'polypeptide(L)'
;MQTLQRACRLRIEEAFQTAEAHYNTTIKRVPIVFSNQQKKTAGTASYTRCFSTGKLTGKQIKLANSILRLNPEEFVARTPGHEAAHIIAVELFGNAGHGHGRRWKEVMGVVGQKAERCHNMETAPTRKGVQYRYVTTTGQEVMLGQGRHAKILRGAVYTMRGNGKITKECYTPANPTPIQAVAMAANAKAKAPQANKPQSKADVVKAQIAKMKGAGYTLEAILGSEKLVQIVAVDAGLTQGLCRTYLKNNWRKV
;
A
#
# COMPACT_ATOMS: atom_id res chain seq x y z
N MET A 1 -23.24 -7.32 -11.51
CA MET A 1 -21.94 -6.69 -11.89
C MET A 1 -22.11 -5.34 -12.56
N GLN A 2 -22.95 -5.22 -13.61
CA GLN A 2 -23.14 -3.96 -14.33
C GLN A 2 -23.59 -2.80 -13.42
N THR A 3 -24.51 -3.04 -12.48
CA THR A 3 -24.96 -2.06 -11.47
C THR A 3 -23.80 -1.50 -10.65
N LEU A 4 -22.91 -2.37 -10.15
CA LEU A 4 -21.74 -1.95 -9.37
C LEU A 4 -20.77 -1.12 -10.21
N GLN A 5 -20.52 -1.53 -11.45
CA GLN A 5 -19.67 -0.74 -12.34
C GLN A 5 -20.31 0.61 -12.69
N ARG A 6 -21.64 0.68 -12.83
CA ARG A 6 -22.37 1.93 -13.01
C ARG A 6 -22.21 2.83 -11.78
N ALA A 7 -22.37 2.29 -10.58
CA ALA A 7 -22.15 3.03 -9.34
C ALA A 7 -20.72 3.59 -9.23
N CYS A 8 -19.70 2.81 -9.61
CA CYS A 8 -18.33 3.31 -9.69
C CYS A 8 -18.17 4.49 -10.67
N ARG A 9 -18.82 4.44 -11.83
CA ARG A 9 -18.78 5.54 -12.81
C ARG A 9 -19.46 6.79 -12.26
N LEU A 10 -20.62 6.64 -11.63
CA LEU A 10 -21.33 7.75 -10.98
C LEU A 10 -20.45 8.40 -9.90
N ARG A 11 -19.83 7.60 -9.03
CA ARG A 11 -18.94 8.12 -7.98
C ARG A 11 -17.73 8.87 -8.54
N ILE A 12 -17.19 8.42 -9.67
CA ILE A 12 -16.11 9.13 -10.39
C ILE A 12 -16.65 10.45 -10.92
N GLU A 13 -17.78 10.45 -11.61
CA GLU A 13 -18.36 11.65 -12.19
C GLU A 13 -18.71 12.69 -11.11
N GLU A 14 -19.31 12.28 -10.00
CA GLU A 14 -19.54 13.14 -8.83
C GLU A 14 -18.25 13.80 -8.32
N ALA A 15 -17.14 13.05 -8.29
CA ALA A 15 -15.84 13.59 -7.87
C ALA A 15 -15.32 14.63 -8.87
N PHE A 16 -15.46 14.39 -10.17
CA PHE A 16 -15.12 15.37 -11.21
C PHE A 16 -15.98 16.63 -11.05
N GLN A 17 -17.31 16.51 -11.02
CA GLN A 17 -18.24 17.64 -10.91
C GLN A 17 -18.00 18.47 -9.64
N THR A 18 -17.77 17.80 -8.50
CA THR A 18 -17.45 18.48 -7.24
C THR A 18 -16.16 19.29 -7.35
N ALA A 19 -15.12 18.72 -7.96
CA ALA A 19 -13.87 19.42 -8.19
C ALA A 19 -14.02 20.57 -9.18
N GLU A 20 -14.75 20.39 -10.29
CA GLU A 20 -15.01 21.45 -11.27
C GLU A 20 -15.74 22.63 -10.65
N ALA A 21 -16.77 22.37 -9.84
CA ALA A 21 -17.51 23.39 -9.11
C ALA A 21 -16.61 24.13 -8.11
N HIS A 22 -15.75 23.41 -7.39
CA HIS A 22 -14.85 24.00 -6.40
C HIS A 22 -13.74 24.85 -7.04
N TYR A 23 -13.11 24.36 -8.11
CA TYR A 23 -11.99 25.02 -8.78
C TYR A 23 -12.42 25.95 -9.91
N ASN A 24 -13.74 26.05 -10.17
CA ASN A 24 -14.34 26.85 -11.23
C ASN A 24 -13.66 26.62 -12.60
N THR A 25 -13.49 25.35 -12.96
CA THR A 25 -12.79 24.96 -14.20
C THR A 25 -13.32 23.64 -14.72
N THR A 26 -13.17 23.39 -16.01
CA THR A 26 -13.52 22.12 -16.64
C THR A 26 -12.34 21.16 -16.61
N ILE A 27 -12.56 19.94 -16.14
CA ILE A 27 -11.55 18.89 -16.05
C ILE A 27 -11.84 17.80 -17.08
N LYS A 28 -10.86 17.47 -17.91
CA LYS A 28 -11.03 16.48 -18.97
C LYS A 28 -11.31 15.09 -18.38
N ARG A 29 -12.39 14.46 -18.84
CA ARG A 29 -12.73 13.07 -18.48
C ARG A 29 -11.75 12.09 -19.12
N VAL A 30 -11.50 10.99 -18.41
CA VAL A 30 -10.57 9.94 -18.83
C VAL A 30 -11.30 8.60 -18.97
N PRO A 31 -10.80 7.67 -19.81
CA PRO A 31 -11.36 6.34 -19.91
C PRO A 31 -11.39 5.63 -18.55
N ILE A 32 -12.52 4.96 -18.27
CA ILE A 32 -12.71 4.12 -17.08
C ILE A 32 -12.73 2.66 -17.51
N VAL A 33 -11.71 1.91 -17.09
CA VAL A 33 -11.49 0.51 -17.49
C VAL A 33 -11.74 -0.43 -16.32
N PHE A 34 -12.62 -1.41 -16.50
CA PHE A 34 -12.87 -2.44 -15.52
C PHE A 34 -12.05 -3.70 -15.85
N SER A 35 -10.99 -3.95 -15.08
CA SER A 35 -10.04 -5.03 -15.32
C SER A 35 -10.39 -6.30 -14.57
N ASN A 36 -10.41 -7.43 -15.29
CA ASN A 36 -10.47 -8.77 -14.71
C ASN A 36 -9.08 -9.31 -14.30
N GLN A 37 -8.00 -8.67 -14.76
CA GLN A 37 -6.61 -9.09 -14.49
C GLN A 37 -6.09 -8.54 -13.16
N GLN A 38 -6.63 -7.39 -12.72
CA GLN A 38 -6.24 -6.77 -11.46
C GLN A 38 -6.86 -7.54 -10.29
N LYS A 39 -6.00 -8.16 -9.45
CA LYS A 39 -6.40 -9.02 -8.33
C LYS A 39 -5.88 -8.57 -6.96
N LYS A 40 -4.84 -7.73 -6.94
CA LYS A 40 -4.15 -7.30 -5.71
C LYS A 40 -4.39 -5.83 -5.34
N THR A 41 -4.79 -5.01 -6.30
CA THR A 41 -4.99 -3.57 -6.12
C THR A 41 -6.42 -3.23 -6.50
N ALA A 42 -7.13 -2.45 -5.68
CA ALA A 42 -8.53 -2.13 -5.96
C ALA A 42 -8.70 -1.25 -7.19
N GLY A 43 -7.90 -0.18 -7.30
CA GLY A 43 -7.89 0.75 -8.41
C GLY A 43 -6.49 1.25 -8.73
N THR A 44 -6.34 1.85 -9.92
CA THR A 44 -5.16 2.64 -10.29
C THR A 44 -5.55 3.77 -11.23
N ALA A 45 -5.09 4.98 -10.95
CA ALA A 45 -4.94 6.04 -11.93
C ALA A 45 -3.58 5.89 -12.64
N SER A 46 -3.58 5.80 -13.97
CA SER A 46 -2.34 5.65 -14.75
C SER A 46 -2.25 6.68 -15.86
N TYR A 47 -1.04 7.15 -16.13
CA TYR A 47 -0.69 8.09 -17.18
C TYR A 47 0.79 7.93 -17.54
N THR A 48 1.17 8.35 -18.74
CA THR A 48 2.55 8.40 -19.22
C THR A 48 3.08 9.81 -19.13
N ARG A 49 4.28 9.98 -18.57
CA ARG A 49 4.96 11.28 -18.48
C ARG A 49 6.05 11.36 -19.53
N CYS A 50 6.03 12.44 -20.32
CA CYS A 50 7.18 12.83 -21.12
C CYS A 50 8.22 13.48 -20.20
N PHE A 51 9.44 12.92 -20.14
CA PHE A 51 10.49 13.44 -19.26
C PHE A 51 11.01 14.81 -19.68
N SER A 52 11.08 15.09 -20.99
CA SER A 52 11.59 16.37 -21.49
C SER A 52 10.61 17.52 -21.33
N THR A 53 9.31 17.28 -21.58
CA THR A 53 8.28 18.34 -21.56
C THR A 53 7.43 18.35 -20.30
N GLY A 54 7.50 17.31 -19.47
CA GLY A 54 6.60 17.10 -18.34
C GLY A 54 5.16 16.76 -18.73
N LYS A 55 4.83 16.72 -20.03
CA LYS A 55 3.48 16.46 -20.54
C LYS A 55 2.97 15.08 -20.12
N LEU A 56 1.74 15.04 -19.62
CA LEU A 56 1.05 13.81 -19.24
C LEU A 56 0.09 13.36 -20.34
N THR A 57 0.22 12.13 -20.81
CA THR A 57 -0.62 11.50 -21.84
C THR A 57 -1.14 10.13 -21.38
N GLY A 58 -2.09 9.53 -22.11
CA GLY A 58 -2.57 8.18 -21.80
C GLY A 58 -3.23 8.01 -20.42
N LYS A 59 -3.86 9.09 -19.91
CA LYS A 59 -4.56 9.09 -18.62
C LYS A 59 -5.75 8.13 -18.65
N GLN A 60 -5.88 7.28 -17.64
CA GLN A 60 -7.03 6.38 -17.45
C GLN A 60 -7.21 6.03 -15.98
N ILE A 61 -8.45 5.67 -15.61
CA ILE A 61 -8.78 5.06 -14.32
C ILE A 61 -9.07 3.58 -14.57
N LYS A 62 -8.39 2.70 -13.84
CA LYS A 62 -8.58 1.25 -13.91
C LYS A 62 -9.08 0.71 -12.58
N LEU A 63 -10.15 -0.07 -12.60
CA LEU A 63 -10.80 -0.64 -11.42
C LEU A 63 -10.84 -2.17 -11.50
N ALA A 64 -10.57 -2.86 -10.40
CA ALA A 64 -10.55 -4.32 -10.34
C ALA A 64 -11.96 -4.91 -10.18
N ASN A 65 -12.46 -5.60 -11.21
CA ASN A 65 -13.72 -6.34 -11.15
C ASN A 65 -13.73 -7.45 -10.09
N SER A 66 -12.56 -8.01 -9.81
CA SER A 66 -12.42 -9.09 -8.84
C SER A 66 -12.61 -8.59 -7.41
N ILE A 67 -12.01 -7.45 -7.06
CA ILE A 67 -12.11 -6.84 -5.71
C ILE A 67 -13.45 -6.13 -5.54
N LEU A 68 -13.98 -5.50 -6.59
CA LEU A 68 -15.32 -4.90 -6.58
C LEU A 68 -16.41 -5.93 -6.23
N ARG A 69 -16.29 -7.17 -6.72
CA ARG A 69 -17.24 -8.24 -6.41
C ARG A 69 -17.17 -8.70 -4.95
N LEU A 70 -15.96 -8.70 -4.39
CA LEU A 70 -15.73 -9.16 -3.02
C LEU A 70 -16.09 -8.08 -1.98
N ASN A 71 -16.01 -6.80 -2.35
CA ASN A 71 -16.18 -5.68 -1.43
C ASN A 71 -17.08 -4.58 -2.03
N PRO A 72 -18.32 -4.87 -2.48
CA PRO A 72 -19.10 -3.96 -3.32
C PRO A 72 -19.32 -2.57 -2.70
N GLU A 73 -19.75 -2.51 -1.44
CA GLU A 73 -20.08 -1.26 -0.76
C GLU A 73 -18.82 -0.43 -0.47
N GLU A 74 -17.83 -1.01 0.21
CA GLU A 74 -16.57 -0.33 0.54
C GLU A 74 -15.82 0.09 -0.73
N PHE A 75 -15.79 -0.77 -1.75
CA PHE A 75 -15.12 -0.46 -3.00
C PHE A 75 -15.75 0.75 -3.66
N VAL A 76 -17.08 0.74 -3.89
CA VAL A 76 -17.80 1.85 -4.56
C VAL A 76 -17.63 3.16 -3.79
N ALA A 77 -17.74 3.11 -2.46
CA ALA A 77 -17.63 4.30 -1.62
C ALA A 77 -16.23 4.94 -1.69
N ARG A 78 -15.17 4.13 -1.81
CA ARG A 78 -13.78 4.60 -1.63
C ARG A 78 -12.97 4.66 -2.92
N THR A 79 -12.87 3.54 -3.63
CA THR A 79 -11.87 3.34 -4.70
C THR A 79 -12.10 4.27 -5.89
N PRO A 80 -13.31 4.42 -6.46
CA PRO A 80 -13.52 5.25 -7.63
C PRO A 80 -13.18 6.72 -7.37
N GLY A 81 -13.60 7.28 -6.23
CA GLY A 81 -13.30 8.67 -5.87
C GLY A 81 -11.81 8.89 -5.57
N HIS A 82 -11.14 7.92 -4.95
CA HIS A 82 -9.69 7.96 -4.71
C HIS A 82 -8.90 8.02 -6.02
N GLU A 83 -9.22 7.14 -6.98
CA GLU A 83 -8.55 7.16 -8.29
C GLU A 83 -8.90 8.40 -9.12
N ALA A 84 -10.15 8.89 -9.02
CA ALA A 84 -10.54 10.16 -9.64
C ALA A 84 -9.72 11.34 -9.09
N ALA A 85 -9.52 11.40 -7.77
CA ALA A 85 -8.71 12.44 -7.13
C ALA A 85 -7.26 12.45 -7.62
N HIS A 86 -6.68 11.30 -7.94
CA HIS A 86 -5.35 11.25 -8.58
C HIS A 86 -5.34 11.91 -9.95
N ILE A 87 -6.35 11.64 -10.80
CA ILE A 87 -6.46 12.26 -12.13
C ILE A 87 -6.72 13.76 -12.01
N ILE A 88 -7.69 14.17 -11.20
CA ILE A 88 -8.02 15.58 -10.96
C ILE A 88 -6.80 16.36 -10.47
N ALA A 89 -6.05 15.81 -9.51
CA ALA A 89 -4.87 16.49 -8.98
C ALA A 89 -3.79 16.71 -10.05
N VAL A 90 -3.53 15.73 -10.92
CA VAL A 90 -2.53 15.89 -11.99
C VAL A 90 -3.02 16.76 -13.14
N GLU A 91 -4.33 16.85 -13.38
CA GLU A 91 -4.90 17.79 -14.36
C GLU A 91 -4.77 19.23 -13.86
N LEU A 92 -5.11 19.49 -12.60
CA LEU A 92 -5.11 20.85 -12.04
C LEU A 92 -3.71 21.35 -11.67
N PHE A 93 -2.83 20.47 -11.19
CA PHE A 93 -1.57 20.86 -10.57
C PHE A 93 -0.33 20.22 -11.22
N GLY A 94 -0.50 19.48 -12.31
CA GLY A 94 0.59 18.82 -13.01
C GLY A 94 1.43 17.94 -12.07
N ASN A 95 2.75 18.16 -12.07
CA ASN A 95 3.68 17.38 -11.25
C ASN A 95 3.44 17.51 -9.74
N ALA A 96 2.91 18.65 -9.27
CA ALA A 96 2.59 18.83 -7.84
C ALA A 96 1.38 18.00 -7.38
N GLY A 97 0.53 17.58 -8.32
CA GLY A 97 -0.60 16.69 -8.10
C GLY A 97 -0.23 15.21 -8.03
N HIS A 98 1.03 14.86 -8.31
CA HIS A 98 1.46 13.47 -8.37
C HIS A 98 1.47 12.78 -7.00
N GLY A 99 1.05 11.51 -6.97
CA GLY A 99 1.08 10.67 -5.77
C GLY A 99 0.09 11.14 -4.70
N HIS A 100 0.44 10.97 -3.43
CA HIS A 100 -0.42 11.29 -2.26
C HIS A 100 0.02 12.55 -1.52
N GLY A 101 0.56 13.53 -2.26
CA GLY A 101 1.09 14.79 -1.74
C GLY A 101 0.01 15.79 -1.31
N ARG A 102 0.43 17.04 -1.02
CA ARG A 102 -0.47 18.11 -0.53
C ARG A 102 -1.65 18.35 -1.48
N ARG A 103 -1.39 18.52 -2.77
CA ARG A 103 -2.43 18.80 -3.78
C ARG A 103 -3.43 17.66 -3.93
N TRP A 104 -2.96 16.41 -3.91
CA TRP A 104 -3.86 15.27 -3.91
C TRP A 104 -4.75 15.22 -2.65
N LYS A 105 -4.20 15.50 -1.46
CA LYS A 105 -5.00 15.55 -0.22
C LYS A 105 -6.04 16.67 -0.23
N GLU A 106 -5.70 17.81 -0.80
CA GLU A 106 -6.61 18.93 -1.02
C GLU A 106 -7.80 18.47 -1.87
N VAL A 107 -7.53 17.87 -3.03
CA VAL A 107 -8.57 17.31 -3.91
C VAL A 107 -9.41 16.25 -3.20
N MET A 108 -8.79 15.34 -2.43
CA MET A 108 -9.52 14.35 -1.64
C MET A 108 -10.53 15.01 -0.68
N GLY A 109 -10.12 16.09 0.00
CA GLY A 109 -11.01 16.86 0.87
C GLY A 109 -12.16 17.50 0.09
N VAL A 110 -11.87 18.11 -1.06
CA VAL A 110 -12.87 18.71 -1.95
C VAL A 110 -13.91 17.69 -2.41
N VAL A 111 -13.49 16.51 -2.86
CA VAL A 111 -14.40 15.48 -3.39
C VAL A 111 -15.05 14.60 -2.30
N GLY A 112 -14.95 15.02 -1.04
CA GLY A 112 -15.55 14.33 0.11
C GLY A 112 -14.97 12.93 0.36
N GLN A 113 -13.70 12.70 0.03
CA GLN A 113 -13.02 11.42 0.24
C GLN A 113 -12.01 11.49 1.39
N LYS A 114 -11.97 10.43 2.20
CA LYS A 114 -10.94 10.29 3.23
C LYS A 114 -9.59 10.03 2.57
N ALA A 115 -8.59 10.88 2.86
CA ALA A 115 -7.23 10.80 2.31
C ALA A 115 -6.38 9.67 2.92
N GLU A 116 -6.94 8.46 3.00
CA GLU A 116 -6.30 7.27 3.50
C GLU A 116 -5.66 6.51 2.33
N ARG A 117 -4.43 6.03 2.50
CA ARG A 117 -3.66 5.36 1.43
C ARG A 117 -3.88 3.85 1.36
N CYS A 118 -4.29 3.23 2.47
CA CYS A 118 -4.33 1.79 2.63
C CYS A 118 -5.69 1.36 3.17
N HIS A 119 -6.31 0.39 2.50
CA HIS A 119 -7.54 -0.25 2.90
C HIS A 119 -7.37 -1.76 2.86
N ASN A 120 -8.01 -2.44 3.81
CA ASN A 120 -7.95 -3.88 3.90
C ASN A 120 -9.20 -4.49 3.26
N MET A 121 -9.30 -4.34 1.94
CA MET A 121 -10.32 -5.03 1.14
C MET A 121 -9.90 -6.48 0.88
N GLU A 122 -10.88 -7.38 0.84
CA GLU A 122 -10.65 -8.76 0.41
C GLU A 122 -10.14 -8.77 -1.03
N THR A 123 -9.01 -9.42 -1.24
CA THR A 123 -8.40 -9.54 -2.57
C THR A 123 -8.73 -10.89 -3.17
N ALA A 124 -8.95 -10.91 -4.49
CA ALA A 124 -9.26 -12.15 -5.16
C ALA A 124 -8.09 -13.13 -5.03
N PRO A 125 -8.37 -14.43 -4.79
CA PRO A 125 -7.32 -15.44 -4.67
C PRO A 125 -6.43 -15.37 -5.90
N THR A 126 -5.18 -14.99 -5.67
CA THR A 126 -4.15 -15.10 -6.67
C THR A 126 -3.68 -16.56 -6.59
N ARG A 127 -3.86 -17.35 -7.65
CA ARG A 127 -3.20 -18.67 -7.72
C ARG A 127 -1.74 -18.45 -7.35
N LYS A 128 -1.28 -19.05 -6.25
CA LYS A 128 0.16 -19.03 -5.96
C LYS A 128 0.80 -19.72 -7.16
N GLY A 129 1.62 -18.97 -7.88
CA GLY A 129 2.22 -19.46 -9.11
C GLY A 129 3.05 -20.70 -8.81
N VAL A 130 3.28 -21.50 -9.85
CA VAL A 130 4.27 -22.57 -9.84
C VAL A 130 5.57 -22.09 -9.20
N GLN A 131 6.09 -22.88 -8.26
CA GLN A 131 7.40 -22.66 -7.65
C GLN A 131 8.41 -23.72 -8.07
N TYR A 132 9.65 -23.29 -8.20
CA TYR A 132 10.82 -24.08 -8.59
C TYR A 132 11.84 -24.04 -7.45
N ARG A 133 12.40 -25.20 -7.10
CA ARG A 133 13.42 -25.33 -6.05
C ARG A 133 14.80 -24.96 -6.60
N TYR A 134 15.53 -24.14 -5.84
CA TYR A 134 16.93 -23.83 -6.08
C TYR A 134 17.72 -24.04 -4.78
N VAL A 135 18.99 -24.43 -4.92
CA VAL A 135 19.97 -24.44 -3.83
C VAL A 135 20.99 -23.36 -4.16
N THR A 136 21.10 -22.34 -3.31
CA THR A 136 22.05 -21.23 -3.54
C THR A 136 23.50 -21.74 -3.53
N THR A 137 24.44 -20.91 -3.97
CA THR A 137 25.89 -21.24 -3.91
C THR A 137 26.40 -21.50 -2.49
N THR A 138 25.66 -21.11 -1.44
CA THR A 138 25.99 -21.41 -0.03
C THR A 138 25.18 -22.57 0.52
N GLY A 139 24.48 -23.34 -0.32
CA GLY A 139 23.71 -24.52 0.09
C GLY A 139 22.30 -24.25 0.62
N GLN A 140 21.78 -23.01 0.55
CA GLN A 140 20.45 -22.71 1.08
C GLN A 140 19.35 -23.08 0.07
N GLU A 141 18.34 -23.83 0.49
CA GLU A 141 17.15 -24.05 -0.33
C GLU A 141 16.26 -22.80 -0.42
N VAL A 142 15.85 -22.44 -1.63
CA VAL A 142 14.95 -21.32 -1.92
C VAL A 142 13.92 -21.69 -3.00
N MET A 143 12.69 -21.24 -2.81
CA MET A 143 11.59 -21.45 -3.76
C MET A 143 11.36 -20.21 -4.62
N LEU A 144 11.55 -20.34 -5.93
CA LEU A 144 11.40 -19.24 -6.88
C LEU A 144 10.15 -19.39 -7.73
N GLY A 145 9.41 -18.30 -7.91
CA GLY A 145 8.27 -18.29 -8.83
C GLY A 145 8.72 -18.34 -10.30
N GLN A 146 7.80 -18.77 -11.17
CA GLN A 146 8.00 -18.95 -12.61
C GLN A 146 8.77 -17.80 -13.31
N GLY A 147 8.48 -16.54 -12.98
CA GLY A 147 9.15 -15.40 -13.61
C GLY A 147 10.65 -15.30 -13.30
N ARG A 148 11.08 -15.63 -12.07
CA ARG A 148 12.52 -15.67 -11.72
C ARG A 148 13.19 -16.90 -12.32
N HIS A 149 12.51 -18.04 -12.27
CA HIS A 149 12.97 -19.27 -12.91
C HIS A 149 13.27 -19.06 -14.42
N ALA A 150 12.32 -18.49 -15.18
CA ALA A 150 12.50 -18.20 -16.60
C ALA A 150 13.60 -17.16 -16.91
N LYS A 151 13.94 -16.27 -15.97
CA LYS A 151 15.07 -15.35 -16.10
C LYS A 151 16.40 -16.05 -15.83
N ILE A 152 16.46 -16.90 -14.81
CA ILE A 152 17.66 -17.66 -14.47
C ILE A 152 18.01 -18.66 -15.57
N LEU A 153 17.01 -19.34 -16.16
CA LEU A 153 17.25 -20.21 -17.32
C LEU A 153 17.82 -19.46 -18.54
N ARG A 154 17.53 -18.15 -18.66
CA ARG A 154 18.10 -17.25 -19.68
C ARG A 154 19.43 -16.59 -19.26
N GLY A 155 20.03 -17.02 -18.14
CA GLY A 155 21.34 -16.56 -17.69
C GLY A 155 21.33 -15.45 -16.64
N ALA A 156 20.17 -15.06 -16.09
CA ALA A 156 20.14 -14.08 -15.01
C ALA A 156 20.73 -14.66 -13.71
N VAL A 157 21.53 -13.85 -13.00
CA VAL A 157 22.09 -14.19 -11.68
C VAL A 157 21.43 -13.34 -10.60
N TYR A 158 21.01 -13.98 -9.50
CA TYR A 158 20.43 -13.29 -8.34
C TYR A 158 21.32 -13.44 -7.11
N THR A 159 21.61 -12.35 -6.41
CA THR A 159 22.34 -12.39 -5.13
C THR A 159 21.36 -12.34 -3.97
N MET A 160 21.46 -13.28 -3.04
CA MET A 160 20.74 -13.30 -1.77
C MET A 160 21.63 -12.70 -0.68
N ARG A 161 21.09 -11.77 0.10
CA ARG A 161 21.83 -11.14 1.21
C ARG A 161 22.18 -12.21 2.25
N GLY A 162 23.48 -12.48 2.41
CA GLY A 162 24.02 -13.46 3.37
C GLY A 162 24.05 -14.91 2.88
N ASN A 163 23.37 -15.25 1.77
CA ASN A 163 23.15 -16.65 1.36
C ASN A 163 23.58 -16.93 -0.09
N GLY A 164 24.60 -16.22 -0.58
CA GLY A 164 25.22 -16.49 -1.86
C GLY A 164 24.42 -16.05 -3.09
N LYS A 165 24.68 -16.71 -4.22
CA LYS A 165 24.08 -16.43 -5.52
C LYS A 165 23.15 -17.56 -5.95
N ILE A 166 22.24 -17.24 -6.85
CA ILE A 166 21.37 -18.17 -7.55
C ILE A 166 21.67 -18.01 -9.03
N THR A 167 22.23 -19.05 -9.63
CA THR A 167 22.54 -19.17 -11.05
C THR A 167 21.75 -20.34 -11.66
N LYS A 168 22.00 -20.67 -12.93
CA LYS A 168 21.33 -21.80 -13.60
C LYS A 168 21.70 -23.14 -12.96
N GLU A 169 22.93 -23.26 -12.48
CA GLU A 169 23.52 -24.45 -11.84
C GLU A 169 22.94 -24.68 -10.44
N CYS A 170 22.40 -23.63 -9.81
CA CYS A 170 21.69 -23.71 -8.54
C CYS A 170 20.30 -24.38 -8.67
N TYR A 171 19.84 -24.70 -9.87
CA TYR A 171 18.56 -25.38 -10.08
C TYR A 171 18.70 -26.88 -9.81
N THR A 172 18.03 -27.38 -8.77
CA THR A 172 18.02 -28.81 -8.45
C THR A 172 16.77 -29.47 -9.01
N PRO A 173 16.88 -30.37 -10.00
CA PRO A 173 15.74 -30.97 -10.68
C PRO A 173 15.15 -32.20 -9.94
N ALA A 174 15.44 -32.42 -8.65
CA ALA A 174 14.93 -33.59 -7.91
C ALA A 174 13.38 -33.71 -7.93
N ASN A 175 12.69 -32.62 -8.30
CA ASN A 175 11.37 -32.67 -8.93
C ASN A 175 11.34 -31.66 -10.09
N PRO A 176 11.48 -32.08 -11.36
CA PRO A 176 11.45 -31.15 -12.49
C PRO A 176 10.04 -30.56 -12.71
N THR A 177 9.05 -31.14 -12.03
CA THR A 177 7.67 -30.73 -12.10
C THR A 177 7.43 -29.55 -11.16
N PRO A 178 6.83 -28.46 -11.66
CA PRO A 178 6.18 -27.42 -10.86
C PRO A 178 5.57 -27.91 -9.54
N ILE A 179 6.10 -27.49 -8.39
CA ILE A 179 5.34 -27.65 -7.15
C ILE A 179 4.22 -26.62 -7.22
N GLN A 180 2.98 -27.09 -7.38
CA GLN A 180 1.82 -26.25 -7.15
C GLN A 180 1.88 -25.85 -5.69
N ALA A 181 2.14 -24.57 -5.43
CA ALA A 181 2.00 -24.03 -4.11
C ALA A 181 0.54 -24.27 -3.68
N VAL A 182 0.35 -25.13 -2.68
CA VAL A 182 -0.97 -25.48 -2.16
C VAL A 182 -1.74 -24.19 -1.96
N ALA A 183 -2.91 -24.09 -2.61
CA ALA A 183 -3.85 -23.05 -2.28
C ALA A 183 -4.19 -23.26 -0.81
N MET A 184 -3.66 -22.40 0.07
CA MET A 184 -4.30 -22.31 1.38
C MET A 184 -5.72 -21.89 1.06
N ALA A 185 -6.67 -22.78 1.36
CA ALA A 185 -8.08 -22.47 1.32
C ALA A 185 -8.25 -21.07 1.92
N ALA A 186 -9.10 -20.25 1.30
CA ALA A 186 -9.52 -19.00 1.91
C ALA A 186 -9.99 -19.36 3.31
N ASN A 187 -9.14 -19.11 4.29
CA ASN A 187 -9.48 -19.37 5.66
C ASN A 187 -10.53 -18.29 5.92
N ALA A 188 -11.80 -18.67 5.85
CA ALA A 188 -12.84 -17.95 6.57
C ALA A 188 -12.25 -17.81 7.97
N LYS A 189 -11.81 -16.60 8.31
CA LYS A 189 -11.21 -16.34 9.61
C LYS A 189 -12.35 -16.51 10.62
N ALA A 190 -12.54 -17.75 11.07
CA ALA A 190 -12.93 -17.99 12.44
C ALA A 190 -11.97 -17.13 13.27
N LYS A 191 -12.57 -16.27 14.10
CA LYS A 191 -11.86 -15.31 14.93
C LYS A 191 -10.95 -16.12 15.86
N ALA A 192 -9.69 -16.28 15.45
CA ALA A 192 -8.68 -16.89 16.29
C ALA A 192 -8.62 -16.09 17.61
N PRO A 193 -8.50 -16.75 18.77
CA PRO A 193 -8.28 -16.04 20.03
C PRO A 193 -7.05 -15.14 19.85
N GLN A 194 -7.18 -13.87 20.23
CA GLN A 194 -6.17 -12.84 20.02
C GLN A 194 -4.87 -13.23 20.72
N ALA A 195 -3.92 -13.80 19.97
CA ALA A 195 -2.53 -13.81 20.37
C ALA A 195 -1.98 -12.38 20.24
N ASN A 196 -1.38 -11.85 21.31
CA ASN A 196 -0.83 -10.50 21.38
C ASN A 196 0.08 -10.21 20.19
N LYS A 197 -0.37 -9.29 19.33
CA LYS A 197 0.42 -8.78 18.19
C LYS A 197 1.66 -8.08 18.75
N PRO A 198 2.87 -8.28 18.20
CA PRO A 198 4.05 -7.54 18.65
C PRO A 198 3.78 -6.03 18.51
N GLN A 199 3.83 -5.31 19.63
CA GLN A 199 3.48 -3.89 19.72
C GLN A 199 4.45 -3.09 18.84
N SER A 200 3.92 -2.23 17.96
CA SER A 200 4.79 -1.39 17.14
C SER A 200 5.51 -0.37 18.03
N LYS A 201 6.69 0.11 17.61
CA LYS A 201 7.43 1.14 18.39
C LYS A 201 6.57 2.38 18.69
N ALA A 202 5.67 2.75 17.77
CA ALA A 202 4.73 3.84 17.98
C ALA A 202 3.68 3.51 19.04
N ASP A 203 3.21 2.28 19.10
CA ASP A 203 2.23 1.85 20.11
C ASP A 203 2.87 1.78 21.51
N VAL A 204 4.15 1.39 21.61
CA VAL A 204 4.89 1.43 22.88
C VAL A 204 5.04 2.88 23.36
N VAL A 205 5.45 3.79 22.47
CA VAL A 205 5.58 5.22 22.82
C VAL A 205 4.23 5.82 23.23
N LYS A 206 3.14 5.48 22.54
CA LYS A 206 1.80 5.97 22.90
C LYS A 206 1.34 5.47 24.27
N ALA A 207 1.59 4.20 24.60
CA ALA A 207 1.28 3.67 25.92
C ALA A 207 2.06 4.42 27.02
N GLN A 208 3.33 4.75 26.75
CA GLN A 208 4.14 5.49 27.70
C GLN A 208 3.71 6.96 27.83
N ILE A 209 3.27 7.60 26.73
CA ILE A 209 2.64 8.92 26.76
C ILE A 209 1.39 8.90 27.65
N ALA A 210 0.53 7.88 27.51
CA ALA A 210 -0.69 7.76 28.32
C ALA A 210 -0.36 7.67 29.82
N LYS A 211 0.64 6.85 30.17
CA LYS A 211 1.13 6.72 31.55
C LYS A 211 1.69 8.03 32.10
N MET A 212 2.51 8.72 31.31
CA MET A 212 3.12 10.00 31.71
C MET A 212 2.07 11.11 31.86
N LYS A 213 1.06 11.17 30.98
CA LYS A 213 -0.09 12.08 31.13
C LYS A 213 -0.90 11.77 32.39
N GLY A 214 -1.16 10.50 32.67
CA GLY A 214 -1.83 10.08 33.91
C GLY A 214 -1.06 10.44 35.18
N ALA A 215 0.26 10.52 35.10
CA ALA A 215 1.14 10.99 36.17
C ALA A 215 1.35 12.53 36.18
N GLY A 216 0.65 13.29 35.32
CA GLY A 216 0.68 14.75 35.32
C GLY A 216 1.87 15.39 34.57
N TYR A 217 2.67 14.61 33.84
CA TYR A 217 3.78 15.16 33.07
C TYR A 217 3.32 15.89 31.82
N THR A 218 3.94 17.03 31.53
CA THR A 218 3.81 17.74 30.25
C THR A 218 4.86 17.25 29.25
N LEU A 219 4.61 17.48 27.95
CA LEU A 219 5.56 17.12 26.90
C LEU A 219 6.90 17.83 27.10
N GLU A 220 6.84 19.11 27.47
CA GLU A 220 7.97 19.98 27.72
C GLU A 220 8.82 19.45 28.88
N ALA A 221 8.18 19.03 29.98
CA ALA A 221 8.85 18.44 31.14
C ALA A 221 9.57 17.13 30.78
N ILE A 222 8.95 16.29 29.94
CA ILE A 222 9.56 15.03 29.50
C ILE A 222 10.74 15.30 28.58
N LEU A 223 10.59 16.17 27.58
CA LEU A 223 11.64 16.49 26.63
C LEU A 223 12.84 17.21 27.28
N GLY A 224 12.59 17.97 28.35
CA GLY A 224 13.61 18.64 29.16
C GLY A 224 14.39 17.71 30.10
N SER A 225 13.96 16.46 30.30
CA SER A 225 14.64 15.47 31.14
C SER A 225 15.24 14.35 30.32
N GLU A 226 16.57 14.28 30.24
CA GLU A 226 17.27 13.19 29.55
C GLU A 226 16.92 11.82 30.14
N LYS A 227 16.76 11.75 31.46
CA LYS A 227 16.40 10.53 32.17
C LYS A 227 15.03 10.00 31.71
N LEU A 228 14.02 10.88 31.60
CA LEU A 228 12.68 10.48 31.15
C LEU A 228 12.68 10.06 29.68
N VAL A 229 13.40 10.78 28.81
CA VAL A 229 13.55 10.40 27.40
C VAL A 229 14.24 9.04 27.25
N GLN A 230 15.28 8.77 28.05
CA GLN A 230 16.01 7.50 27.99
C GLN A 230 15.12 6.32 28.39
N ILE A 231 14.26 6.47 29.40
CA ILE A 231 13.31 5.41 29.82
C ILE A 231 12.39 5.04 28.65
N VAL A 232 11.76 6.03 28.02
CA VAL A 232 10.87 5.78 26.87
C VAL A 232 11.64 5.21 25.67
N ALA A 233 12.88 5.66 25.46
CA ALA A 233 13.71 5.21 24.36
C ALA A 233 14.09 3.73 24.48
N VAL A 234 14.46 3.28 25.68
CA VAL A 234 14.78 1.88 25.98
C VAL A 234 13.56 0.99 25.76
N ASP A 235 12.41 1.36 26.33
CA ASP A 235 11.17 0.59 26.23
C ASP A 235 10.73 0.42 24.76
N ALA A 236 10.89 1.46 23.94
CA ALA A 236 10.49 1.45 22.53
C ALA A 236 11.58 0.91 21.58
N GLY A 237 12.78 0.58 22.08
CA GLY A 237 13.93 0.19 21.24
C GLY A 237 14.33 1.29 20.25
N LEU A 238 14.39 2.53 20.73
CA LEU A 238 14.72 3.74 19.96
C LEU A 238 16.01 4.39 20.50
N THR A 239 16.69 5.15 19.65
CA THR A 239 17.70 6.11 20.13
C THR A 239 16.99 7.31 20.77
N GLN A 240 17.65 8.02 21.69
CA GLN A 240 17.03 9.18 22.36
C GLN A 240 16.55 10.25 21.37
N GLY A 241 17.34 10.56 20.32
CA GLY A 241 16.96 11.52 19.29
C GLY A 241 15.67 11.10 18.55
N LEU A 242 15.56 9.82 18.22
CA LEU A 242 14.35 9.29 17.57
C LEU A 242 13.17 9.26 18.54
N CYS A 243 13.40 8.92 19.81
CA CYS A 243 12.38 8.96 20.86
C CYS A 243 11.77 10.36 21.03
N ARG A 244 12.59 11.42 21.04
CA ARG A 244 12.11 12.82 21.09
C ARG A 244 11.18 13.15 19.92
N THR A 245 11.52 12.71 18.71
CA THR A 245 10.66 12.86 17.52
C THR A 245 9.35 12.08 17.65
N TYR A 246 9.42 10.85 18.17
CA TYR A 246 8.23 10.01 18.39
C TYR A 246 7.30 10.61 19.45
N LEU A 247 7.83 11.12 20.55
CA LEU A 247 7.07 11.80 21.60
C LEU A 247 6.31 13.00 21.02
N LYS A 248 7.01 13.91 20.32
CA LYS A 248 6.38 15.09 19.67
C LYS A 248 5.27 14.70 18.69
N ASN A 249 5.52 13.71 17.85
CA ASN A 249 4.59 13.29 16.80
C ASN A 249 3.36 12.51 17.31
N ASN A 250 3.42 11.96 18.53
CA ASN A 250 2.35 11.14 19.10
C ASN A 250 1.69 11.77 20.34
N TRP A 251 2.23 12.84 20.92
CA TRP A 251 1.69 13.46 22.15
C TRP A 251 0.23 13.90 22.04
N ARG A 252 -0.17 14.47 20.90
CA ARG A 252 -1.56 14.88 20.63
C ARG A 252 -2.47 13.74 20.16
N LYS A 253 -1.93 12.54 19.95
CA LYS A 253 -2.65 11.36 19.43
C LYS A 253 -3.05 10.38 20.53
N VAL A 254 -2.68 10.69 21.77
CA VAL A 254 -2.99 10.01 23.03
C VAL A 254 -3.63 11.05 23.92
#